data_AF-A0A963XX12-F1
#
_entry.id   AF-A0A963XX12-F1
#
_cell.length_a   1.000
_cell.length_b   1.000
_cell.length_c   1.000
_cell.angle_alpha   90.00
_cell.angle_beta   90.00
_cell.angle_gamma   90.00
#
_symmetry.space_group_name_H-M   'P 1'
#
loop_
_entity.id
_entity.type
_entity.pdbx_description
1 polymer ?
#
loop_
_entity_poly.entity_id
_entity_poly.type
_entity_poly.pdbx_seq_one_letter_code
_entity_poly.pdbx_strand_id
1 'polypeptide(L)'
;MTGANLTPFWDRWRRKRRTKYLRAGATASQAESGSRLEAQGRQRIEKTAGRRVALAAEFGLIPGRDGSETLGFWIDPALIDPTERDAAYRALGVHAVALPTSLLCPGGA
;
A
#
# COMPACT_ATOMS: atom_id res chain seq x y z
N MET A 1 11.62 -13.23 8.61
CA MET A 1 10.20 -12.80 8.63
C MET A 1 9.44 -13.59 7.57
N THR A 2 8.61 -14.54 7.98
CA THR A 2 7.72 -15.30 7.09
C THR A 2 6.70 -14.34 6.47
N GLY A 3 6.90 -14.00 5.20
CA GLY A 3 5.98 -13.10 4.49
C GLY A 3 4.59 -13.73 4.46
N ALA A 4 3.61 -13.09 5.10
CA ALA A 4 2.23 -13.58 5.13
C ALA A 4 1.77 -13.98 3.73
N ASN A 5 1.28 -15.22 3.61
CA ASN A 5 0.77 -15.73 2.34
C ASN A 5 -0.44 -14.87 1.92
N LEU A 6 -0.37 -14.36 0.70
CA LEU A 6 -1.48 -13.66 0.08
C LEU A 6 -2.56 -14.69 -0.27
N THR A 7 -3.83 -14.32 -0.07
CA THR A 7 -4.94 -15.10 -0.63
C THR A 7 -4.85 -15.05 -2.17
N PRO A 8 -5.46 -16.01 -2.89
CA PRO A 8 -5.47 -16.00 -4.36
C PRO A 8 -6.00 -14.69 -4.96
N PHE A 9 -6.91 -14.00 -4.27
CA PHE A 9 -7.40 -12.69 -4.69
C PHE A 9 -6.30 -11.62 -4.65
N TRP A 10 -5.59 -11.49 -3.52
CA TRP A 10 -4.55 -10.48 -3.35
C TRP A 10 -3.26 -10.80 -4.09
N ASP A 11 -2.94 -12.08 -4.36
CA ASP A 11 -1.82 -12.40 -5.25
C ASP A 11 -2.12 -12.00 -6.70
N ARG A 12 -3.37 -12.17 -7.17
CA ARG A 12 -3.77 -11.64 -8.49
C ARG A 12 -3.70 -10.11 -8.53
N TRP A 13 -4.08 -9.43 -7.46
CA TRP A 13 -3.91 -7.98 -7.33
C TRP A 13 -2.43 -7.57 -7.41
N ARG A 14 -1.55 -8.22 -6.62
CA ARG A 14 -0.09 -8.01 -6.64
C ARG A 14 0.45 -8.08 -8.07
N ARG A 15 0.13 -9.15 -8.81
CA ARG A 15 0.61 -9.34 -10.19
C ARG A 15 0.17 -8.20 -11.11
N LYS A 16 -1.10 -7.76 -11.03
CA LYS A 16 -1.61 -6.62 -11.81
C LYS A 16 -0.89 -5.32 -11.47
N ARG A 17 -0.69 -5.05 -10.17
CA ARG A 17 0.00 -3.83 -9.71
C ARG A 17 1.48 -3.82 -10.06
N ARG A 18 2.16 -4.97 -9.98
CA ARG A 18 3.54 -5.10 -10.44
C ARG A 18 3.70 -4.65 -11.89
N THR A 19 2.84 -5.13 -12.78
CA THR A 19 2.85 -4.70 -14.19
C THR A 19 2.57 -3.20 -14.33
N LYS A 20 1.65 -2.65 -13.54
CA LYS A 20 1.40 -1.20 -13.52
C LYS A 20 2.66 -0.41 -13.12
N TYR A 21 3.38 -0.85 -12.10
CA TYR A 21 4.61 -0.19 -11.64
C TYR A 21 5.74 -0.28 -12.64
N LEU A 22 5.94 -1.44 -13.27
CA LEU A 22 6.91 -1.60 -14.35
C LEU A 22 6.63 -0.64 -15.51
N ARG A 23 5.36 -0.50 -15.91
CA ARG A 23 4.94 0.44 -16.95
C ARG A 23 5.12 1.91 -16.55
N ALA A 24 5.11 2.20 -15.25
CA ALA A 24 5.37 3.53 -14.71
C ALA A 24 6.88 3.83 -14.51
N GLY A 25 7.77 2.93 -14.93
CA GLY A 25 9.23 3.13 -14.88
C GLY A 25 9.90 2.60 -13.62
N ALA A 26 9.18 1.90 -12.73
CA ALA A 26 9.81 1.25 -11.57
C ALA A 26 10.70 0.08 -12.02
N THR A 27 11.83 -0.12 -11.34
CA THR A 27 12.66 -1.32 -11.55
C THR A 27 11.91 -2.58 -11.13
N ALA A 28 12.37 -3.75 -11.59
CA ALA A 28 11.75 -5.04 -11.23
C ALA A 28 11.68 -5.27 -9.70
N SER A 29 12.72 -4.86 -8.97
CA SER A 29 12.78 -4.96 -7.51
C SER A 29 11.75 -4.04 -6.82
N GLN A 30 11.66 -2.79 -7.27
CA GLN A 30 10.71 -1.81 -6.74
C GLN A 30 9.26 -2.23 -7.04
N ALA A 31 8.99 -2.69 -8.27
CA ALA A 31 7.67 -3.16 -8.67
C ALA A 31 7.22 -4.40 -7.88
N GLU A 32 8.12 -5.36 -7.62
CA GLU A 32 7.82 -6.54 -6.79
C GLU A 32 7.58 -6.14 -5.33
N SER A 33 8.49 -5.36 -4.75
CA SER A 33 8.40 -4.92 -3.35
C SER A 33 7.14 -4.10 -3.10
N GLY A 34 6.89 -3.08 -3.91
CA GLY A 34 5.73 -2.20 -3.79
C GLY A 34 4.41 -2.95 -3.99
N SER A 35 4.30 -3.79 -5.01
CA SER A 35 3.06 -4.54 -5.26
C SER A 35 2.76 -5.57 -4.18
N ARG A 36 3.79 -6.19 -3.60
CA ARG A 36 3.64 -7.14 -2.49
C ARG A 36 3.21 -6.43 -1.21
N LEU A 37 3.85 -5.31 -0.88
CA LEU A 37 3.47 -4.47 0.25
C LEU A 37 2.03 -3.98 0.13
N GLU A 38 1.64 -3.50 -1.05
CA GLU A 38 0.26 -3.07 -1.31
C GLU A 38 -0.73 -4.21 -1.08
N ALA A 39 -0.48 -5.39 -1.68
CA ALA A 39 -1.37 -6.53 -1.54
C ALA A 39 -1.50 -7.01 -0.09
N GLN A 40 -0.40 -7.00 0.68
CA GLN A 40 -0.42 -7.35 2.09
C GLN A 40 -1.19 -6.33 2.93
N GLY A 41 -1.00 -5.04 2.67
CA GLY A 41 -1.73 -3.96 3.35
C GLY A 41 -3.24 -4.07 3.11
N ARG A 42 -3.66 -4.24 1.85
CA ARG A 42 -5.07 -4.42 1.51
C ARG A 42 -5.67 -5.68 2.11
N GLN A 43 -4.93 -6.79 2.16
CA GLN A 43 -5.38 -8.01 2.83
C GLN A 43 -5.57 -7.82 4.34
N ARG A 44 -4.74 -7.00 4.99
CA ARG A 44 -4.92 -6.65 6.41
C ARG A 44 -6.15 -5.77 6.61
N ILE A 45 -6.30 -4.73 5.77
CA ILE A 45 -7.49 -3.87 5.80
C ILE A 45 -8.76 -4.71 5.61
N GLU A 46 -8.79 -5.64 4.65
CA GLU A 46 -9.96 -6.46 4.39
C GLU A 46 -10.39 -7.26 5.63
N LYS A 47 -9.44 -7.83 6.37
CA LYS A 47 -9.73 -8.64 7.56
C LYS A 47 -10.40 -7.84 8.68
N THR A 48 -10.23 -6.52 8.70
CA THR A 48 -10.67 -5.67 9.81
C THR A 48 -11.80 -4.72 9.42
N ALA A 49 -11.70 -4.08 8.25
CA ALA A 49 -12.62 -3.07 7.76
C ALA A 49 -13.40 -3.53 6.50
N GLY A 50 -13.16 -4.75 6.03
CA GLY A 50 -13.87 -5.33 4.88
C GLY A 50 -13.27 -4.96 3.52
N ARG A 51 -13.69 -5.73 2.49
CA ARG A 51 -13.11 -5.65 1.15
C ARG A 51 -13.35 -4.30 0.46
N ARG A 52 -14.48 -3.64 0.73
CA ARG A 52 -14.81 -2.33 0.16
C ARG A 52 -13.75 -1.29 0.56
N VAL A 53 -13.45 -1.20 1.85
CA VAL A 53 -12.44 -0.29 2.40
C VAL A 53 -11.04 -0.65 1.88
N ALA A 54 -10.72 -1.95 1.82
CA ALA A 54 -9.45 -2.43 1.28
C ALA A 54 -9.23 -2.06 -0.19
N LEU A 55 -10.29 -1.94 -0.99
CA LEU A 55 -10.23 -1.52 -2.39
C LEU A 55 -10.17 0.00 -2.54
N ALA A 56 -10.90 0.74 -1.69
CA ALA A 56 -10.89 2.20 -1.66
C ALA A 56 -9.57 2.79 -1.17
N ALA A 57 -8.79 2.05 -0.38
CA ALA A 57 -7.48 2.50 0.07
C ALA A 57 -6.52 2.69 -1.13
N GLU A 58 -5.95 3.88 -1.25
CA GLU A 58 -4.92 4.21 -2.21
C GLU A 58 -3.54 3.93 -1.62
N PHE A 59 -2.61 3.46 -2.45
CA PHE A 59 -1.25 3.16 -2.04
C PHE A 59 -0.28 3.96 -2.90
N GLY A 60 0.53 4.79 -2.25
CA GLY A 60 1.40 5.75 -2.92
C GLY A 60 2.24 6.55 -1.94
N LEU A 61 2.93 7.56 -2.47
CA LEU A 61 3.72 8.49 -1.68
C LEU A 61 2.79 9.48 -0.98
N ILE A 62 2.94 9.59 0.32
CA ILE A 62 2.23 10.52 1.18
C ILE A 62 3.25 11.56 1.63
N PRO A 63 3.03 12.85 1.34
CA PRO A 63 3.92 13.91 1.80
C PRO A 63 3.83 14.06 3.32
N GLY A 64 4.99 14.03 3.96
CA GLY A 64 5.23 14.34 5.36
C GLY A 64 5.22 15.84 5.60
N ARG A 65 4.97 16.22 6.85
CA ARG A 65 4.88 17.63 7.28
C ARG A 65 6.21 18.38 7.21
N ASP A 66 7.30 17.63 7.17
CA ASP A 66 8.70 18.05 7.05
C ASP A 66 9.20 18.05 5.59
N GLY A 67 8.31 17.78 4.61
CA GLY A 67 8.68 17.62 3.21
C GLY A 67 9.28 16.26 2.86
N SER A 68 9.38 15.34 3.83
CA SER A 68 9.72 13.95 3.51
C SER A 68 8.58 13.29 2.74
N GLU A 69 8.88 12.28 1.93
CA GLU A 69 7.85 11.47 1.29
C GLU A 69 7.89 10.06 1.87
N THR A 70 6.71 9.54 2.18
CA THR A 70 6.59 8.20 2.71
C THR A 70 5.63 7.35 1.92
N LEU A 71 6.04 6.13 1.57
CA LEU A 71 5.13 5.17 0.96
C LEU A 71 4.13 4.65 2.01
N GLY A 72 2.84 4.84 1.75
CA GLY A 72 1.79 4.51 2.70
C GLY A 72 0.44 4.29 2.04
N PHE A 73 -0.57 4.09 2.89
CA PHE A 73 -1.96 4.00 2.46
C PHE A 73 -2.71 5.28 2.83
N TRP A 74 -3.48 5.80 1.90
CA TRP A 74 -4.41 6.89 2.11
C TRP A 74 -5.83 6.42 1.79
N ILE A 75 -6.79 6.79 2.63
CA ILE A 75 -8.20 6.46 2.45
C ILE A 75 -8.99 7.76 2.39
N ASP A 76 -9.68 7.99 1.28
CA ASP A 76 -10.47 9.19 1.06
C ASP A 76 -11.59 9.31 2.12
N PRO A 77 -11.60 10.39 2.93
CA PRO A 77 -12.64 10.64 3.93
C PRO A 77 -14.05 10.78 3.34
N ALA A 78 -14.20 11.11 2.05
CA ALA A 78 -15.50 11.23 1.39
C ALA A 78 -16.09 9.87 0.98
N LEU A 79 -15.27 8.81 0.92
CA LEU A 79 -15.70 7.49 0.43
C LEU A 79 -15.93 6.45 1.55
N ILE A 80 -15.28 6.64 2.71
CA ILE A 80 -15.28 5.69 3.81
C ILE A 80 -15.61 6.40 5.13
N ASP A 81 -16.53 5.81 5.89
CA ASP A 81 -16.92 6.30 7.21
C ASP A 81 -15.70 6.39 8.16
N PRO A 82 -15.63 7.39 9.05
CA PRO A 82 -14.53 7.53 9.99
C PRO A 82 -14.21 6.25 10.80
N THR A 83 -15.22 5.49 11.22
CA THR A 83 -15.04 4.25 12.01
C THR A 83 -14.36 3.16 11.19
N GLU A 84 -14.81 2.93 9.96
CA GLU A 84 -14.23 1.95 9.04
C GLU A 84 -12.80 2.35 8.65
N ARG A 85 -12.57 3.64 8.43
CA ARG A 85 -11.26 4.20 8.10
C ARG A 85 -10.28 4.04 9.27
N ASP A 86 -10.71 4.34 10.49
CA ASP A 86 -9.90 4.17 11.69
C ASP A 86 -9.58 2.69 11.94
N ALA A 87 -10.55 1.80 11.71
CA ALA A 87 -10.33 0.35 11.76
C ALA A 87 -9.30 -0.11 10.72
N ALA A 88 -9.35 0.44 9.49
CA ALA A 88 -8.38 0.16 8.44
C ALA A 88 -6.97 0.65 8.81
N TYR A 89 -6.82 1.87 9.32
CA TYR A 89 -5.52 2.38 9.77
C TYR A 89 -4.97 1.57 10.95
N ARG A 90 -5.81 1.17 11.91
CA ARG A 90 -5.41 0.25 12.99
C ARG A 90 -4.94 -1.11 12.46
N ALA A 91 -5.60 -1.64 11.42
CA ALA A 91 -5.20 -2.90 10.78
C ALA A 91 -3.85 -2.83 10.06
N LEU A 92 -3.47 -1.64 9.58
CA LEU A 92 -2.14 -1.37 9.00
C LEU A 92 -1.05 -1.18 10.07
N GLY A 93 -1.44 -0.77 11.30
CA GLY A 93 -0.54 -0.48 12.41
C GLY A 93 0.27 0.81 12.22
N VAL A 94 1.40 0.94 12.92
CA VAL A 94 2.34 2.09 12.83
C VAL A 94 2.94 2.27 11.42
N HIS A 95 2.76 1.28 10.54
CA HIS A 95 3.29 1.25 9.18
C HIS A 95 2.41 1.94 8.12
N ALA A 96 1.28 2.54 8.50
CA ALA A 96 0.43 3.26 7.56
C ALA A 96 1.12 4.50 6.92
N VAL A 97 2.19 5.02 7.55
CA VAL A 97 2.81 6.31 7.18
C VAL A 97 4.35 6.27 7.22
N ALA A 98 4.99 5.10 7.24
CA ALA A 98 6.45 5.03 7.42
C ALA A 98 7.13 3.86 6.66
N LEU A 99 7.10 3.82 5.33
CA LEU A 99 8.06 3.04 4.55
C LEU A 99 9.03 3.99 3.83
N PRO A 100 10.34 3.93 4.13
CA PRO A 100 11.31 4.85 3.55
C PRO A 100 11.25 4.83 2.01
N THR A 101 11.25 6.02 1.43
CA THR A 101 11.14 6.35 0.01
C THR A 101 12.20 5.71 -0.89
N SER A 102 13.25 5.15 -0.28
CA SER A 102 14.33 4.42 -0.96
C SER A 102 13.85 3.22 -1.80
N LEU A 103 12.58 2.81 -1.67
CA LEU A 103 11.97 1.77 -2.49
C LEU A 103 11.37 2.25 -3.82
N LEU A 104 11.35 3.55 -4.16
CA LEU A 104 10.69 4.05 -5.39
C LEU A 104 11.47 5.09 -6.20
N CYS A 105 12.53 5.69 -5.68
CA CYS A 105 13.36 6.59 -6.49
C CYS A 105 14.28 5.77 -7.42
N PRO A 106 14.24 5.94 -8.75
CA PRO A 106 15.43 5.66 -9.54
C PRO A 106 16.51 6.66 -9.10
N GLY A 107 17.77 6.21 -9.04
CA GLY A 107 18.89 7.02 -8.56
C GLY A 107 18.90 8.41 -9.17
N GLY A 108 18.83 9.42 -8.31
CA GLY A 108 19.24 10.77 -8.64
C GLY A 108 20.74 10.87 -8.44
N ALA A 109 21.47 10.86 -9.56
CA ALA A 109 22.78 11.49 -9.73
C ALA A 109 22.91 11.85 -11.21
#